data_AF-A0A6G8KTK3-F1
#
_entry.id   AF-A0A6G8KTK3-F1
#
_cell.length_a   1.000
_cell.length_b   1.000
_cell.length_c   1.000
_cell.angle_alpha   90.00
_cell.angle_beta   90.00
_cell.angle_gamma   90.00
#
_symmetry.space_group_name_H-M   'P 1'
#
loop_
_entity.id
_entity.type
_entity.pdbx_description
1 polymer ?
#
loop_
_entity_poly.entity_id
_entity_poly.type
_entity_poly.pdbx_seq_one_letter_code
_entity_poly.pdbx_strand_id
1 'polypeptide(L)'
;MPSNDPLDSLELPAGVRLSLLPPVNRRLKRPPPQWAVWLGPDRVGVIEQWRVSSASATFYRATATHPGTGKSIPLESSTNLAERVDKVLTAWRDPDRFVYRNSRD
;
A
#
# COMPACT_ATOMS: atom_id res chain seq x y z
N MET A 1 26.98 9.28 9.77
CA MET A 1 25.84 9.86 9.03
C MET A 1 24.69 8.88 9.19
N PRO A 2 23.67 9.12 10.03
CA PRO A 2 22.49 8.26 10.02
C PRO A 2 21.76 8.53 8.70
N SER A 3 21.55 7.48 7.90
CA SER A 3 20.78 7.54 6.67
C SER A 3 19.36 7.97 7.03
N ASN A 4 18.98 9.19 6.63
CA ASN A 4 17.66 9.77 6.87
C ASN A 4 16.64 9.25 5.85
N ASP A 5 16.67 7.95 5.59
CA ASP A 5 15.69 7.28 4.73
C ASP A 5 14.42 7.09 5.57
N PRO A 6 13.28 7.70 5.19
CA PRO A 6 12.03 7.56 5.93
C PRO A 6 11.47 6.13 5.93
N LEU A 7 12.15 5.20 5.24
CA LEU A 7 11.86 3.77 5.20
C LEU A 7 12.65 2.95 6.23
N ASP A 8 13.73 3.51 6.80
CA ASP A 8 14.64 2.78 7.71
C ASP A 8 14.02 2.58 9.11
N SER A 9 13.06 3.43 9.50
CA SER A 9 12.30 3.32 10.76
C SER A 9 10.87 2.79 10.60
N LEU A 10 10.52 2.21 9.45
CA LEU A 10 9.23 1.50 9.36
C LEU A 10 9.35 0.17 10.08
N GLU A 11 8.75 0.08 11.27
CA GLU A 11 8.50 -1.21 11.94
C GLU A 11 7.48 -2.01 11.13
N LEU A 12 7.98 -2.76 10.14
CA LEU A 12 7.17 -3.70 9.39
C LEU A 12 7.01 -4.98 10.20
N PRO A 13 5.81 -5.58 10.23
CA PRO A 13 5.62 -6.87 10.90
C PRO A 13 6.50 -7.95 10.28
N ALA A 14 6.89 -8.94 11.10
CA ALA A 14 7.86 -9.96 10.73
C ALA A 14 7.47 -10.68 9.42
N GLY A 15 8.42 -10.76 8.49
CA GLY A 15 8.24 -11.41 7.18
C GLY A 15 7.64 -10.52 6.09
N VAL A 16 7.38 -9.25 6.38
CA VAL A 16 6.85 -8.29 5.39
C VAL A 16 7.97 -7.49 4.75
N ARG A 17 7.90 -7.35 3.42
CA ARG A 17 8.86 -6.60 2.62
C ARG A 17 8.14 -5.61 1.73
N LEU A 18 8.66 -4.39 1.67
CA LEU A 18 8.24 -3.37 0.72
C LEU A 18 9.24 -3.30 -0.42
N SER A 19 8.75 -3.44 -1.65
CA SER A 19 9.58 -3.29 -2.85
C SER A 19 9.03 -2.15 -3.70
N LEU A 20 9.85 -1.14 -3.98
CA LEU A 20 9.46 -0.04 -4.88
C LEU A 20 9.18 -0.62 -6.27
N LEU A 21 8.00 -0.32 -6.80
CA LEU A 21 7.59 -0.74 -8.13
C LEU A 21 8.08 0.26 -9.18
N PRO A 22 8.43 -0.22 -10.38
CA PRO A 22 8.69 0.67 -11.49
C PRO A 22 7.44 1.50 -11.79
N PRO A 23 7.59 2.77 -12.20
CA PRO A 23 6.45 3.63 -12.49
C PRO A 23 5.61 3.04 -13.64
N VAL A 24 4.33 2.84 -13.37
CA VAL A 24 3.37 2.22 -14.29
C VAL A 24 3.23 3.03 -15.58
N ASN A 25 3.34 4.36 -15.50
CA ASN A 25 3.25 5.25 -16.65
C ASN A 25 4.48 6.15 -16.78
N ARG A 26 5.43 5.72 -17.62
CA ARG A 26 6.64 6.49 -17.96
C ARG A 26 6.35 7.82 -18.68
N ARG A 27 5.13 8.05 -19.19
CA ARG A 27 4.75 9.31 -19.84
C ARG A 27 4.38 10.41 -18.85
N LEU A 28 4.11 10.07 -17.59
CA LEU A 28 3.97 11.08 -16.54
C LEU A 28 5.36 11.65 -16.23
N LYS A 29 5.50 12.98 -16.22
CA LYS A 29 6.77 13.64 -15.84
C LYS A 29 7.20 13.31 -14.41
N ARG A 30 6.26 12.98 -13.52
CA ARG A 30 6.46 12.61 -12.11
C ARG A 30 5.40 11.61 -11.66
N PRO A 31 5.53 10.32 -12.02
CA PRO A 31 4.59 9.31 -11.58
C PRO A 31 4.67 9.15 -10.05
N PRO A 32 3.54 8.94 -9.36
CA PRO A 32 3.55 8.65 -7.93
C PRO A 32 4.36 7.39 -7.64
N PRO A 33 5.20 7.38 -6.58
CA PRO A 33 5.89 6.17 -6.19
C PRO A 33 4.89 5.15 -5.66
N GLN A 34 5.12 3.89 -6.02
CA GLN A 34 4.31 2.75 -5.62
C GLN A 34 5.21 1.68 -5.00
N TRP A 35 4.74 1.01 -3.96
CA TRP A 35 5.43 -0.10 -3.32
C TRP A 35 4.55 -1.34 -3.36
N ALA A 36 5.12 -2.47 -3.75
CA ALA A 36 4.48 -3.77 -3.54
C ALA A 36 4.73 -4.22 -2.10
N VAL A 37 3.67 -4.67 -1.43
CA VAL A 37 3.73 -5.31 -0.12
C VAL A 37 3.82 -6.82 -0.36
N TRP A 38 4.91 -7.41 0.14
CA TRP A 38 5.18 -8.84 0.06
C TRP A 38 5.13 -9.45 1.45
N LEU A 39 4.50 -10.62 1.57
CA LEU A 39 4.54 -11.47 2.75
C LEU A 39 5.18 -12.80 2.32
N GLY A 40 6.45 -13.00 2.65
CA GLY A 40 7.23 -14.12 2.10
C GLY A 40 7.29 -14.06 0.56
N PRO A 41 6.90 -15.12 -0.17
CA PRO A 41 6.87 -15.14 -1.63
C PRO A 41 5.64 -14.47 -2.24
N ASP A 42 4.60 -14.19 -1.44
CA ASP A 42 3.30 -13.75 -1.92
C ASP A 42 3.19 -12.22 -1.93
N ARG A 43 2.73 -11.68 -3.06
CA ARG A 43 2.35 -10.27 -3.14
C ARG A 43 0.96 -10.09 -2.53
N VAL A 44 0.93 -9.48 -1.36
CA VAL A 44 -0.32 -9.28 -0.60
C VAL A 44 -1.00 -7.95 -0.90
N GLY A 45 -0.30 -7.00 -1.52
CA GLY A 45 -0.90 -5.74 -1.94
C GLY A 45 0.06 -4.74 -2.56
N VAL A 46 -0.45 -3.52 -2.72
CA VAL A 46 0.25 -2.37 -3.30
C VAL A 46 -0.10 -1.12 -2.52
N ILE A 47 0.89 -0.28 -2.27
CA ILE A 47 0.72 1.04 -1.70
C ILE A 47 1.16 2.08 -2.72
N GLU A 48 0.31 3.07 -2.97
CA GLU A 48 0.60 4.21 -3.84
C GLU A 48 0.68 5.48 -3.01
N GLN A 49 1.75 6.26 -3.17
CA GLN A 49 1.86 7.58 -2.57
C GLN A 49 1.41 8.65 -3.54
N TRP A 50 0.53 9.55 -3.10
CA TRP A 50 0.32 10.82 -3.78
C TRP A 50 0.48 11.98 -2.81
N ARG A 51 0.90 13.12 -3.36
CA ARG A 51 0.78 14.41 -2.70
C ARG A 51 -0.46 15.10 -3.21
N VAL A 52 -1.26 15.61 -2.29
CA VAL A 52 -2.38 16.48 -2.62
C VAL A 52 -1.81 17.90 -2.71
N SER A 53 -1.84 18.54 -3.87
CA SER A 53 -1.21 19.86 -4.08
C SER A 53 -1.70 20.95 -3.13
N SER A 54 -2.92 20.81 -2.60
CA SER A 54 -3.54 21.74 -1.66
C SER A 54 -3.28 21.43 -0.18
N ALA A 55 -2.69 20.29 0.15
CA ALA A 55 -2.33 19.92 1.52
C ALA A 55 -0.84 19.61 1.58
N SER A 56 -0.10 20.19 2.52
CA SER A 56 1.32 19.84 2.76
C SER A 56 1.53 18.37 3.19
N ALA A 57 0.47 17.57 3.21
CA ALA A 57 0.45 16.17 3.62
C ALA A 57 0.64 15.21 2.44
N THR A 58 1.36 14.14 2.73
CA THR A 58 1.57 13.01 1.81
C THR A 58 0.59 11.91 2.19
N PHE A 59 -0.18 11.42 1.21
CA PHE A 59 -1.17 10.37 1.42
C PHE A 59 -0.72 9.08 0.74
N TYR A 60 -1.13 7.97 1.33
CA TYR A 60 -0.84 6.62 0.89
C TYR A 60 -2.18 5.88 0.69
N ARG A 61 -2.44 5.45 -0.55
CA ARG A 61 -3.46 4.45 -0.85
C ARG A 61 -2.90 3.09 -0.57
N ALA A 62 -3.68 2.25 0.09
CA ALA A 62 -3.41 0.83 0.11
C ALA A 62 -4.44 0.09 -0.76
N THR A 63 -3.98 -0.92 -1.47
CA THR A 63 -4.80 -1.91 -2.16
C THR A 63 -4.30 -3.28 -1.76
N ALA A 64 -5.11 -4.07 -1.08
CA ALA A 64 -4.80 -5.46 -0.79
C ALA A 64 -5.19 -6.36 -1.97
N THR A 65 -4.58 -7.53 -2.07
CA THR A 65 -4.94 -8.56 -3.05
C THR A 65 -5.62 -9.71 -2.30
N HIS A 66 -6.81 -10.11 -2.72
CA HIS A 66 -7.51 -11.21 -2.09
C HIS A 66 -6.75 -12.54 -2.35
N PRO A 67 -6.38 -13.34 -1.32
CA PRO A 67 -5.58 -14.56 -1.52
C PRO A 67 -6.29 -15.63 -2.35
N GLY A 68 -7.59 -15.85 -2.11
CA GLY A 68 -8.37 -16.86 -2.83
C GLY A 68 -8.87 -16.47 -4.23
N THR A 69 -9.04 -15.18 -4.53
CA THR A 69 -9.68 -14.72 -5.78
C THR A 69 -8.78 -13.83 -6.64
N GLY A 70 -7.64 -13.38 -6.12
CA GLY A 70 -6.75 -12.42 -6.78
C GLY A 70 -7.35 -11.02 -6.96
N LYS A 71 -8.56 -10.76 -6.47
CA LYS A 71 -9.24 -9.46 -6.62
C LYS A 71 -8.54 -8.38 -5.80
N SER A 72 -8.47 -7.18 -6.37
CA SER A 72 -7.98 -5.99 -5.67
C SER A 72 -9.03 -5.47 -4.68
N ILE A 73 -8.65 -5.35 -3.42
CA ILE A 73 -9.46 -4.80 -2.33
C ILE A 73 -8.93 -3.39 -2.03
N PRO A 74 -9.62 -2.32 -2.47
CA PRO A 74 -9.21 -0.96 -2.16
C PRO A 74 -9.39 -0.67 -0.67
N LEU A 75 -8.36 -0.10 -0.03
CA LEU A 75 -8.39 0.28 1.37
C LEU A 75 -8.40 1.81 1.51
N GLU A 76 -8.87 2.28 2.67
CA GLU A 76 -8.87 3.71 2.97
C GLU A 76 -7.45 4.29 2.92
N SER A 77 -7.35 5.50 2.40
CA SER A 77 -6.09 6.22 2.27
C SER A 77 -5.73 6.86 3.61
N SER A 78 -4.44 6.87 3.97
CA SER A 78 -3.94 7.51 5.20
C SER A 78 -2.63 8.22 4.94
N THR A 79 -2.25 9.13 5.80
CA THR A 79 -0.95 9.81 5.76
C THR A 79 0.18 8.98 6.39
N ASN A 80 -0.14 7.82 6.98
CA ASN A 80 0.84 6.92 7.58
C ASN A 80 1.02 5.63 6.76
N LEU A 81 2.24 5.40 6.27
CA LEU A 81 2.60 4.23 5.46
C LEU A 81 2.56 2.92 6.26
N ALA A 82 3.06 2.90 7.50
CA ALA A 82 3.13 1.69 8.32
C ALA A 82 1.72 1.17 8.66
N GLU A 83 0.81 2.08 9.02
CA GLU A 83 -0.60 1.72 9.22
C GLU A 83 -1.24 1.16 7.95
N ARG A 84 -0.84 1.65 6.77
CA ARG A 84 -1.36 1.13 5.51
C ARG A 84 -0.85 -0.28 5.22
N VAL A 85 0.40 -0.59 5.54
CA VAL A 85 0.92 -1.96 5.44
C VAL A 85 0.14 -2.90 6.36
N ASP A 86 -0.08 -2.51 7.61
CA ASP A 86 -0.86 -3.31 8.56
C ASP A 86 -2.30 -3.59 8.07
N LYS A 87 -2.95 -2.57 7.51
CA LYS A 87 -4.28 -2.71 6.89
C LYS A 87 -4.27 -3.64 5.68
N VAL A 88 -3.23 -3.60 4.83
CA VAL A 88 -3.08 -4.54 3.71
C VAL A 88 -3.00 -5.97 4.23
N LEU A 89 -2.19 -6.22 5.26
CA LEU A 89 -2.04 -7.56 5.83
C LEU A 89 -3.33 -8.04 6.49
N THR A 90 -4.02 -7.15 7.21
CA THR A 90 -5.31 -7.46 7.82
C THR A 90 -6.34 -7.82 6.74
N ALA A 91 -6.41 -7.05 5.66
CA ALA A 91 -7.32 -7.31 4.55
C ALA A 91 -6.92 -8.54 3.71
N TRP A 92 -5.64 -8.88 3.64
CA TRP A 92 -5.19 -10.10 2.99
C TRP A 92 -5.54 -11.34 3.83
N ARG A 93 -5.38 -11.27 5.16
CA ARG A 93 -5.71 -12.37 6.08
C ARG A 93 -7.22 -12.58 6.24
N ASP A 94 -7.98 -11.49 6.24
CA ASP A 94 -9.43 -11.50 6.47
C ASP A 94 -10.16 -10.65 5.41
N PRO A 95 -10.16 -11.08 4.14
CA PRO A 95 -10.67 -10.28 3.03
C PRO A 95 -12.17 -10.02 3.11
N ASP A 96 -12.97 -10.97 3.61
CA ASP A 96 -14.43 -10.84 3.72
C ASP A 96 -14.87 -9.61 4.53
N ARG A 97 -14.09 -9.21 5.54
CA ARG A 97 -14.34 -8.01 6.34
C ARG A 97 -14.20 -6.71 5.56
N PHE A 98 -13.45 -6.73 4.45
CA PHE A 98 -13.19 -5.57 3.60
C PHE A 98 -13.95 -5.64 2.27
N VAL A 99 -14.39 -6.82 1.85
CA VAL A 99 -15.26 -7.01 0.68
C VAL A 99 -16.66 -6.42 0.92
N TYR A 100 -17.05 -6.18 2.18
CA TYR A 100 -18.39 -5.69 2.56
C TYR A 100 -18.69 -4.20 2.31
N ARG A 101 -18.03 -3.53 1.34
CA ARG A 101 -18.33 -2.11 1.05
C ARG A 101 -18.37 -1.71 -0.43
N ASN A 102 -18.73 -2.63 -1.32
CA ASN A 102 -18.99 -2.29 -2.72
C ASN A 102 -20.43 -2.53 -3.20
N SER A 103 -21.38 -2.63 -2.27
CA SER A 103 -22.83 -2.58 -2.57
C SER A 103 -23.37 -1.15 -2.41
N ARG A 104 -23.15 -0.32 -3.43
CA ARG A 104 -23.94 0.87 -3.78
C ARG A 104 -23.85 0.95 -5.30
N ASP A 105 -24.80 0.27 -5.95
CA ASP A 105 -25.97 0.86 -6.64
C ASP A 105 -25.59 1.28 -8.07
#